data_AF-R7KNF0-F1
#
_entry.id   AF-R7KNF0-F1
#
_cell.length_a   1.000
_cell.length_b   1.000
_cell.length_c   1.000
_cell.angle_alpha   90.00
_cell.angle_beta   90.00
_cell.angle_gamma   90.00
#
_symmetry.space_group_name_H-M   'P 1'
#
loop_
_entity.id
_entity.type
_entity.pdbx_description
1 polymer ?
#
loop_
_entity_poly.entity_id
_entity_poly.type
_entity_poly.pdbx_seq_one_letter_code
_entity_poly.pdbx_strand_id
1 'polypeptide(L)' 'MVEEATKNARSTAQKFAEDSDSELGKIRRASQGQFSIYDRDSNTPYIKRVRVVTTVEYYLKD' A
#
# COMPACT_ATOMS: atom_id res chain seq x y z
N MET A 1 -2.35 9.91 2.95
CA MET A 1 -2.81 9.08 1.82
C MET A 1 -1.69 8.31 1.12
N VAL A 2 -0.90 8.89 0.20
CA VAL A 2 0.14 8.12 -0.54
C VAL A 2 1.30 7.69 0.36
N GLU A 3 1.84 8.63 1.14
CA GLU A 3 2.92 8.34 2.10
C GLU A 3 2.48 7.28 3.11
N GLU A 4 1.28 7.42 3.66
CA GLU A 4 0.67 6.48 4.58
C GLU A 4 0.47 5.09 3.96
N ALA A 5 -0.03 5.01 2.73
CA ALA A 5 -0.14 3.74 1.99
C ALA A 5 1.23 3.09 1.79
N THR A 6 2.26 3.88 1.50
CA THR A 6 3.64 3.40 1.34
C THR A 6 4.23 2.90 2.66
N LYS A 7 4.00 3.61 3.77
CA LYS A 7 4.42 3.20 5.11
C LYS A 7 3.74 1.90 5.53
N ASN A 8 2.42 1.78 5.29
CA ASN A 8 1.66 0.58 5.59
C ASN A 8 2.16 -0.61 4.76
N ALA A 9 2.39 -0.42 3.45
CA ALA A 9 2.94 -1.46 2.58
C ALA A 9 4.32 -1.95 3.06
N ARG A 10 5.21 -1.03 3.48
CA ARG A 10 6.51 -1.38 4.03
C ARG A 10 6.40 -2.16 5.35
N SER A 11 5.52 -1.73 6.25
CA SER A 11 5.28 -2.43 7.53
C SER A 11 4.79 -3.86 7.30
N THR A 12 3.86 -4.06 6.37
CA THR A 12 3.40 -5.41 5.98
C THR A 12 4.52 -6.24 5.36
N ALA A 13 5.33 -5.65 4.47
CA ALA A 13 6.45 -6.36 3.85
C ALA A 13 7.51 -6.76 4.89
N GLN A 14 7.79 -5.91 5.87
CA GLN A 14 8.71 -6.22 6.96
C GLN A 14 8.19 -7.40 7.78
N LYS A 15 6.91 -7.37 8.18
CA LYS A 15 6.31 -8.49 8.91
C LYS A 15 6.39 -9.79 8.11
N PHE A 16 6.14 -9.75 6.81
CA PHE A 16 6.25 -10.93 5.95
C PHE A 16 7.67 -11.49 5.88
N ALA A 17 8.68 -10.61 5.86
CA ALA A 17 10.09 -11.02 5.90
C ALA A 17 10.39 -11.72 7.23
N GLU A 18 10.02 -11.09 8.36
CA GLU A 18 10.19 -11.65 9.72
C GLU A 18 9.48 -13.00 9.87
N ASP A 19 8.24 -13.12 9.40
CA ASP A 19 7.46 -14.37 9.42
C ASP A 19 8.06 -15.46 8.50
N SER A 20 8.98 -15.11 7.60
CA SER A 20 9.64 -16.03 6.65
C SER A 20 11.11 -16.32 7.01
N ASP A 21 11.56 -15.94 8.20
CA ASP A 21 12.97 -16.03 8.63
C ASP A 21 13.96 -15.30 7.68
N SER A 22 13.51 -14.22 7.05
CA SER A 22 14.32 -13.38 6.14
C SER A 22 14.30 -11.91 6.57
N GLU A 23 15.28 -11.14 6.12
CA GLU A 23 15.31 -9.68 6.21
C GLU A 23 14.67 -9.00 4.99
N LEU A 24 14.02 -7.86 5.25
CA LEU A 24 13.48 -7.02 4.18
C LEU A 24 14.62 -6.31 3.41
N GLY A 25 14.80 -6.70 2.15
CA GLY A 25 15.81 -6.15 1.25
C GLY A 25 15.42 -4.84 0.55
N LYS A 26 16.14 -4.52 -0.53
CA LYS A 26 15.89 -3.30 -1.33
C LYS A 26 14.57 -3.40 -2.09
N ILE A 27 13.99 -2.25 -2.43
CA ILE A 27 12.84 -2.15 -3.32
C ILE A 27 13.23 -2.65 -4.71
N ARG A 28 12.50 -3.64 -5.21
CA ARG A 28 12.60 -4.15 -6.58
C ARG A 28 11.76 -3.32 -7.55
N ARG A 29 10.53 -3.01 -7.15
CA ARG A 29 9.57 -2.26 -7.96
C ARG A 29 8.67 -1.45 -7.04
N ALA A 30 8.34 -0.23 -7.45
CA ALA A 30 7.30 0.56 -6.82
C ALA A 30 6.39 1.13 -7.91
N SER A 31 5.08 1.05 -7.70
CA SER A 31 4.10 1.64 -8.60
C SER A 31 2.93 2.21 -7.80
N GLN A 32 2.48 3.39 -8.20
CA GLN A 32 1.32 4.03 -7.63
C GLN A 32 0.16 3.98 -8.63
N GLY A 33 -0.98 3.45 -8.19
CA GLY A 33 -2.21 3.45 -8.96
C GLY A 33 -2.85 4.83 -9.02
N GLN A 34 -3.80 5.00 -9.92
CA GLN A 34 -4.58 6.24 -10.02
C GLN A 34 -5.48 6.43 -8.78
N PHE A 35 -5.86 7.69 -8.55
CA PHE A 35 -6.89 7.99 -7.56
C PHE A 35 -8.25 7.51 -8.06
N SER A 36 -9.00 6.86 -7.18
CA SER A 36 -10.40 6.52 -7.40
C SER A 36 -11.27 7.32 -6.46
N ILE A 37 -12.26 8.02 -7.00
CA ILE A 37 -13.19 8.85 -6.25
C ILE A 37 -14.60 8.30 -6.51
N TYR A 38 -15.29 7.93 -5.43
CA TYR A 38 -16.63 7.35 -5.49
C TYR A 38 -17.47 7.87 -4.33
N ASP A 39 -18.79 7.76 -4.46
CA ASP A 39 -19.71 8.24 -3.44
C ASP A 39 -19.63 7.33 -2.22
N ARG A 40 -19.76 7.90 -1.01
CA ARG A 40 -19.73 7.11 0.23
C ARG A 40 -20.85 6.06 0.25
N ASP A 41 -22.04 6.50 -0.15
CA ASP A 41 -23.29 5.76 -0.26
C ASP A 41 -24.26 6.49 -1.18
N SER A 42 -25.35 5.83 -1.59
CA SER A 42 -26.36 6.38 -2.51
C SER A 42 -27.13 7.57 -1.96
N ASN A 43 -27.19 7.71 -0.63
CA ASN A 43 -28.05 8.69 0.04
C ASN A 43 -27.30 9.99 0.39
N THR A 44 -25.96 9.97 0.36
CA THR A 44 -25.09 11.11 0.63
C THR A 44 -24.02 11.29 -0.47
N PRO A 45 -24.42 11.53 -1.72
CA PRO A 45 -23.50 11.61 -2.87
C PRO A 45 -22.53 12.79 -2.79
N TYR A 46 -22.80 13.80 -1.96
CA TYR A 46 -21.87 14.91 -1.72
C TYR A 46 -20.66 14.51 -0.87
N ILE A 47 -20.71 13.37 -0.18
CA ILE A 47 -19.58 12.81 0.57
C ILE A 47 -18.86 11.80 -0.33
N LYS A 48 -17.62 12.11 -0.68
CA LYS A 48 -16.79 11.25 -1.54
C LYS A 48 -15.79 10.46 -0.72
N ARG A 49 -15.55 9.21 -1.13
CA ARG A 49 -14.43 8.37 -0.71
C ARG A 49 -13.35 8.47 -1.76
N VAL A 50 -12.14 8.79 -1.31
CA VAL A 50 -10.95 8.87 -2.16
C VAL A 50 -10.03 7.72 -1.79
N ARG A 51 -9.63 6.94 -2.78
CA ARG A 51 -8.71 5.81 -2.62
C ARG A 51 -7.51 5.96 -3.55
N VAL A 52 -6.34 5.60 -3.06
CA VAL A 52 -5.12 5.40 -3.86
C VAL A 52 -4.47 4.11 -3.42
N VAL A 53 -3.98 3.32 -4.38
CA VAL A 53 -3.29 2.05 -4.11
C VAL A 53 -1.84 2.22 -4.48
N THR A 54 -0.93 1.86 -3.56
CA THR A 54 0.51 1.83 -3.83
C THR A 54 0.98 0.40 -3.69
N THR A 55 1.66 -0.11 -4.70
CA THR A 55 2.23 -1.45 -4.73
C THR A 55 3.75 -1.33 -4.69
N VAL A 56 4.37 -1.98 -3.71
CA VAL A 56 5.83 -2.01 -3.55
C VAL A 56 6.26 -3.46 -3.41
N GLU A 57 7.20 -3.87 -4.26
CA GLU A 57 7.83 -5.19 -4.24
C GLU A 57 9.24 -5.05 -3.67
N TYR A 58 9.59 -5.95 -2.76
CA TYR A 58 10.90 -5.99 -2.11
C TYR A 58 11.59 -7.31 -2.43
N TYR A 59 12.92 -7.29 -2.42
CA TYR A 59 13.69 -8.52 -2.27
C TYR A 59 13.64 -8.97 -0.81
N LEU A 60 13.65 -10.27 -0.58
CA LEU A 60 14.01 -10.84 0.71
C LEU A 60 15.50 -11.19 0.69
N LYS A 61 16.15 -11.09 1.85
CA LYS A 61 17.52 -11.53 2.07
C LYS A 61 17.52 -12.49 3.24
N ASP A 62 18.37 -13.50 3.19
CA ASP A 62 18.64 -14.38 4.33
C ASP A 62 19.78 -13.82 5.19
#